data_AF-A0A1W9LCN3-F1
#
_entry.id   AF-A0A1W9LCN3-F1
#
_cell.length_a   1.000
_cell.length_b   1.000
_cell.length_c   1.000
_cell.angle_alpha   90.00
_cell.angle_beta   90.00
_cell.angle_gamma   90.00
#
_symmetry.space_group_name_H-M   'P 1'
#
loop_
_entity.id
_entity.type
_entity.pdbx_description
1 polymer ?
#
loop_
_entity_poly.entity_id
_entity_poly.type
_entity_poly.pdbx_seq_one_letter_code
_entity_poly.pdbx_strand_id
1 'polypeptide(L)'
;MIRTQIQLSTRMYEGVKQLAREEESSLTEVIRRAVGDLLRSHPEVGRRPARWSPPVMRDPGRILVPESEWRALASESEVPDDLMPLRKRA
;
A
#
# COMPACT_ATOMS: atom_id res chain seq x y z
N MET A 1 -4.19 -6.92 29.95
CA MET A 1 -3.27 -7.17 28.82
C MET A 1 -3.36 -8.63 28.43
N ILE A 2 -3.32 -8.93 27.12
CA ILE A 2 -3.20 -10.30 26.61
C ILE A 2 -1.71 -10.60 26.40
N ARG A 3 -1.24 -11.77 26.83
CA ARG A 3 0.13 -12.21 26.55
C ARG A 3 0.16 -12.81 25.15
N THR A 4 0.99 -12.25 24.29
CA THR A 4 1.18 -12.73 22.92
C THR A 4 2.67 -12.97 22.68
N GLN A 5 2.99 -14.11 22.04
CA GLN A 5 4.33 -14.39 21.56
C GLN A 5 4.35 -14.19 20.05
N ILE A 6 5.28 -13.37 19.56
CA ILE A 6 5.47 -13.09 18.14
C ILE A 6 6.89 -13.49 17.74
N GLN A 7 7.09 -13.80 16.46
CA GLN A 7 8.41 -14.03 15.90
C GLN A 7 8.89 -12.77 15.19
N LEU A 8 10.14 -12.40 15.41
CA LEU A 8 10.81 -11.29 14.74
C LEU A 8 12.07 -11.83 14.07
N SER A 9 12.44 -11.26 12.93
CA SER A 9 13.77 -11.54 12.37
C SER A 9 14.83 -11.04 13.35
N THR A 10 15.99 -11.70 13.40
CA THR A 10 17.08 -11.31 14.30
C THR A 10 17.44 -9.84 14.15
N ARG A 11 17.55 -9.35 12.91
CA ARG A 11 17.83 -7.95 12.61
C ARG A 11 16.77 -7.01 13.19
N MET A 12 15.49 -7.37 13.11
CA MET A 12 14.40 -6.57 13.65
C MET A 12 14.43 -6.56 15.18
N TYR A 13 14.61 -7.72 15.81
CA TYR A 13 14.72 -7.82 17.26
C TYR A 13 15.84 -6.95 17.81
N GLU A 14 17.05 -7.05 17.24
CA GLU A 14 18.20 -6.24 17.68
C GLU A 14 17.97 -4.74 17.45
N GLY A 15 17.37 -4.36 16.31
CA GLY A 15 17.04 -2.95 16.03
C GLY A 15 16.05 -2.37 17.04
N VAL A 16 14.96 -3.08 17.34
CA VAL A 16 13.96 -2.61 18.31
C VAL A 16 14.53 -2.61 19.73
N LYS A 17 15.38 -3.57 20.07
CA LYS A 17 16.07 -3.64 21.36
C LYS A 17 17.04 -2.47 21.55
N GLN A 18 17.74 -2.08 20.49
CA GLN A 18 18.63 -0.92 20.52
C GLN A 18 17.83 0.38 20.71
N LEU A 19 16.74 0.55 19.93
CA LEU A 19 15.85 1.71 20.09
C LEU A 19 15.27 1.82 21.50
N ALA A 20 14.85 0.69 22.09
CA ALA A 20 14.35 0.68 23.46
C ALA A 20 15.39 1.16 24.48
N ARG A 21 16.67 0.84 24.28
CA ARG A 21 17.75 1.33 25.15
C ARG A 21 17.99 2.83 24.97
N GLU A 22 17.99 3.31 23.73
CA GLU A 22 18.20 4.72 23.41
C GLU A 22 17.08 5.62 23.95
N GLU A 23 15.85 5.12 23.97
CA GLU A 23 14.69 5.83 24.53
C GLU A 23 14.46 5.56 26.03
N GLU A 24 15.38 4.88 26.73
CA GLU A 24 15.22 4.48 28.15
C GLU A 24 13.87 3.78 28.44
N SER A 25 13.42 2.96 27.49
CA SER A 25 12.10 2.33 27.50
C SER A 25 12.19 0.81 27.41
N SER A 26 11.05 0.14 27.52
CA SER A 26 10.98 -1.32 27.36
C SER A 26 10.71 -1.71 25.90
N LEU A 27 11.23 -2.87 25.49
CA LEU A 27 10.94 -3.45 24.16
C LEU A 27 9.43 -3.55 23.91
N THR A 28 8.66 -3.94 24.93
CA THR A 28 7.21 -4.05 24.85
C THR A 28 6.53 -2.70 24.61
N GLU A 29 7.03 -1.63 25.23
CA GLU A 29 6.46 -0.30 25.05
C GLU A 29 6.74 0.25 23.66
N VAL A 30 7.97 0.05 23.15
CA VAL A 30 8.33 0.40 21.77
C VAL A 30 7.43 -0.32 20.77
N ILE A 31 7.25 -1.63 20.93
CA ILE A 31 6.36 -2.42 20.06
C ILE A 31 4.91 -1.93 20.18
N ARG A 32 4.42 -1.66 21.40
CA ARG A 32 3.06 -1.14 21.62
C ARG A 32 2.85 0.18 20.90
N ARG A 33 3.79 1.14 21.04
CA ARG A 33 3.71 2.45 20.39
C ARG A 33 3.69 2.28 18.87
N ALA A 34 4.64 1.50 18.32
CA ALA A 34 4.74 1.26 16.89
C ALA A 34 3.48 0.62 16.31
N VAL A 35 2.91 -0.39 16.96
CA VAL A 35 1.65 -1.02 16.53
C VAL A 35 0.50 -0.02 16.64
N GLY A 36 0.44 0.79 17.69
CA GLY A 36 -0.57 1.84 17.84
C GLY A 36 -0.50 2.90 16.75
N ASP A 37 0.71 3.34 16.37
CA ASP A 37 0.93 4.25 15.25
C ASP A 37 0.51 3.63 13.92
N LEU A 38 0.85 2.35 13.70
CA LEU A 38 0.46 1.62 12.50
C LEU A 38 -1.07 1.48 12.35
N LEU A 39 -1.77 1.23 13.46
CA LEU A 39 -3.24 1.15 13.45
C LEU A 39 -3.89 2.52 13.22
N ARG A 40 -3.26 3.60 13.68
CA ARG A 40 -3.73 4.97 13.37
C ARG A 40 -3.60 5.30 11.89
N SER A 41 -2.55 4.83 11.23
CA SER A 41 -2.35 5.05 9.80
C SER A 41 -3.21 4.16 8.90
N HIS A 42 -3.81 3.09 9.44
CA HIS A 42 -4.70 2.17 8.71
C HIS A 42 -6.08 2.09 9.40
N PRO A 43 -6.88 3.18 9.40
CA PRO A 43 -8.16 3.25 10.11
C PRO A 43 -9.22 2.26 9.60
N GLU A 44 -9.00 1.66 8.43
CA GLU A 44 -9.82 0.62 7.82
C GLU A 44 -9.54 -0.79 8.37
N VAL A 45 -8.44 -1.02 9.10
CA VAL A 45 -8.16 -2.32 9.74
C VAL A 45 -9.29 -2.66 10.71
N GLY A 46 -9.92 -3.81 10.51
CA GLY A 46 -11.08 -4.26 11.30
C GLY A 46 -12.44 -3.76 10.77
N ARG A 47 -12.47 -2.91 9.74
CA ARG A 47 -13.70 -2.60 9.01
C ARG A 47 -14.00 -3.73 8.03
N ARG A 48 -15.28 -4.08 7.91
CA ARG A 48 -15.73 -4.97 6.83
C ARG A 48 -15.37 -4.28 5.51
N PRO A 49 -14.65 -4.94 4.58
CA PRO A 49 -14.35 -4.34 3.29
C PRO A 49 -15.66 -3.91 2.66
N ALA A 50 -15.75 -2.63 2.26
CA ALA A 50 -16.85 -2.20 1.43
C ALA A 50 -16.89 -3.09 0.19
N ARG A 51 -18.08 -3.41 -0.32
CA ARG A 51 -18.21 -4.10 -1.60
C ARG A 51 -17.39 -3.28 -2.61
N TRP A 52 -16.34 -3.90 -3.16
CA TRP A 52 -15.51 -3.23 -4.15
C TRP A 52 -16.41 -2.77 -5.30
N SER A 53 -16.29 -1.50 -5.65
CA SER A 53 -16.94 -0.92 -6.82
C SER A 53 -15.86 -0.19 -7.62
N PRO A 54 -15.94 -0.26 -8.96
CA PRO A 54 -15.03 0.51 -9.79
C PRO A 54 -15.21 2.01 -9.49
N PRO A 55 -14.14 2.82 -9.54
CA PRO A 55 -14.26 4.26 -9.36
C PRO A 55 -15.20 4.83 -10.42
N VAL A 56 -16.06 5.76 -10.03
CA VAL A 56 -16.90 6.48 -10.98
C VAL A 56 -16.01 7.36 -11.84
N MET A 57 -15.98 7.08 -13.15
CA MET A 57 -15.24 7.89 -14.11
C MET A 57 -15.93 9.25 -14.21
N ARG A 58 -15.22 10.33 -13.85
CA ARG A 58 -15.79 11.69 -13.87
C ARG A 58 -15.71 12.34 -15.26
N ASP A 59 -14.60 12.12 -15.95
CA ASP A 59 -14.37 12.63 -17.30
C ASP A 59 -13.46 11.65 -18.07
N PRO A 60 -14.01 10.72 -18.87
CA PRO A 60 -13.22 9.80 -19.68
C PRO A 60 -12.50 10.50 -20.86
N GLY A 61 -12.77 11.77 -21.12
CA GLY A 61 -12.42 12.39 -22.39
C GLY A 61 -13.12 11.71 -23.57
N ARG A 62 -12.54 11.85 -24.76
CA ARG A 62 -13.04 11.21 -25.98
C ARG A 62 -12.41 9.85 -26.18
N ILE A 63 -13.19 8.92 -26.70
CA ILE A 63 -12.66 7.64 -27.22
C ILE A 63 -11.73 7.97 -28.38
N LEU A 64 -10.45 7.62 -28.25
CA LEU A 64 -9.43 7.90 -29.26
C LEU A 64 -9.41 6.85 -30.39
N VAL A 65 -10.00 5.67 -30.15
CA VAL A 65 -9.90 4.52 -31.05
C VAL A 65 -11.24 3.77 -31.09
N PRO A 66 -11.75 3.38 -32.28
CA PRO A 66 -12.95 2.56 -32.41
C PRO A 66 -12.90 1.25 -31.61
N GLU A 67 -14.05 0.80 -31.12
CA GLU A 67 -14.16 -0.44 -30.31
C GLU A 67 -13.59 -1.68 -31.00
N SER A 68 -13.73 -1.76 -32.32
CA SER A 68 -13.19 -2.85 -33.14
C SER A 68 -11.67 -3.05 -33.02
N GLU A 69 -10.94 -2.00 -32.65
CA GLU A 69 -9.47 -2.01 -32.55
C GLU A 69 -8.97 -2.23 -31.11
N TRP A 70 -9.86 -2.20 -30.11
CA TRP A 70 -9.47 -2.31 -28.69
C TRP A 70 -8.76 -3.62 -28.37
N ARG A 71 -9.18 -4.74 -28.97
CA ARG A 71 -8.56 -6.05 -28.72
C ARG A 71 -7.13 -6.11 -29.25
N ALA A 72 -6.86 -5.52 -30.42
CA ALA A 72 -5.51 -5.47 -30.98
C ALA A 72 -4.58 -4.68 -30.04
N LEU A 73 -5.00 -3.46 -29.66
CA LEU A 73 -4.25 -2.59 -28.76
C LEU A 73 -4.03 -3.17 -27.36
N ALA A 74 -4.99 -3.90 -26.81
CA ALA A 74 -4.84 -4.54 -25.49
C ALA A 74 -3.94 -5.78 -25.53
N SER A 75 -3.76 -6.39 -26.71
CA SER A 75 -2.95 -7.60 -26.90
C SER A 75 -1.50 -7.27 -27.27
N GLU A 76 -1.29 -6.12 -27.91
CA GLU A 76 0.04 -5.59 -28.19
C GLU A 76 0.63 -5.01 -26.90
N SER A 77 1.69 -5.64 -26.38
CA SER A 77 2.41 -5.16 -25.18
C SER A 77 3.28 -3.92 -25.46
N GLU A 78 3.28 -3.41 -26.69
CA GLU A 78 3.96 -2.19 -27.08
C GLU A 78 2.97 -1.02 -27.00
N VAL A 79 3.14 -0.19 -25.98
CA VAL A 79 2.46 1.11 -25.90
C VAL A 79 3.02 1.98 -27.02
N PRO A 80 2.21 2.46 -27.98
CA PRO A 80 2.68 3.37 -29.03
C PRO A 80 3.35 4.60 -28.42
N ASP A 81 4.47 5.05 -28.98
CA ASP A 81 5.27 6.17 -28.47
C ASP A 81 4.45 7.46 -28.27
N ASP A 82 3.36 7.63 -29.02
CA ASP A 82 2.46 8.78 -28.96
C ASP A 82 1.64 8.83 -27.64
N LEU A 83 1.57 7.72 -26.90
CA LEU A 83 0.91 7.59 -25.59
C LEU A 83 1.90 7.62 -24.40
N MET A 84 3.20 7.88 -24.65
CA MET A 84 4.26 7.97 -23.63
C MET A 84 4.28 9.19 -22.67
N PRO A 85 3.52 10.31 -22.81
CA PRO A 85 3.70 11.42 -21.87
C PRO A 85 3.14 11.16 -20.46
N LEU A 86 2.43 10.04 -20.22
CA LEU A 86 1.86 9.73 -18.90
C LEU A 86 2.82 9.00 -17.95
N ARG A 87 4.06 8.68 -18.37
CA ARG A 87 4.99 7.89 -17.55
C ARG A 87 5.98 8.70 -16.69
N LYS A 88 5.93 10.03 -16.72
CA LYS A 88 6.83 10.90 -15.93
C LYS A 88 6.10 11.90 -15.04
N ARG A 89 5.21 11.41 -14.16
CA ARG A 89 4.88 12.08 -12.88
C ARG A 89 4.49 11.01 -11.85
N ALA A 90 5.49 10.30 -11.35
CA ALA A 90 5.44 9.59 -10.08
C ALA A 90 6.73 9.95 -9.32
#